data_AF-A0A506PQ93-F1
#
_entry.id   AF-A0A506PQ93-F1
#
_cell.length_a   1.000
_cell.length_b   1.000
_cell.length_c   1.000
_cell.angle_alpha   90.00
_cell.angle_beta   90.00
_cell.angle_gamma   90.00
#
_symmetry.space_group_name_H-M   'P 1'
#
loop_
_entity.id
_entity.type
_entity.pdbx_description
1 polymer ?
#
loop_
_entity_poly.entity_id
_entity_poly.type
_entity_poly.pdbx_seq_one_letter_code
_entity_poly.pdbx_strand_id
1 'polypeptide(L)'
;MEIWSIIGVLITLFVFISFTRRLGKSIPLLELMLLIAGLQWIVGPLIEYYLPSYHWKYYMYVPETVYMSYVVPAYAVFVAALFLGVGSSSRWNIPIANLKHYKKYGLTIFVIGVFFDLISSRLPGTLGFFAFIVVNFKFAGAIILFFSEDPKLKKVFYFSLLYLFASALSNAMFHDLVLWSVFFYMFWAIKFKPSLKQIYITILIGLFSLSTLQTIKAAYRSQVWAGYGGNKLELFAGLFVDAIFFSGSKEEELSGDENNVRLNQGWIISAIMDEIPRRVAYLDGETIKEAVFASLLPRFLNPDKKQAGGRENFTKFTGLQLGEGTSMGISIIGEAYGNYKIVGGILFMGIWGFFVARYWVFLYKKTQKNLLLLAFLPIIFLQVVKAETELVVVLNHLVKATIVVFLFFWAAKRFLHWNYTYE
;
A
#
# COMPACT_ATOMS: atom_id res chain seq x y z
N MET A 1 28.91 -0.46 -8.47
CA MET A 1 27.90 -0.03 -7.49
C MET A 1 28.40 1.19 -6.78
N GLU A 2 27.66 2.29 -6.93
CA GLU A 2 27.94 3.55 -6.23
C GLU A 2 27.81 3.39 -4.70
N ILE A 3 28.54 4.22 -3.94
CA ILE A 3 28.51 4.17 -2.47
C ILE A 3 27.09 4.37 -1.92
N TRP A 4 26.32 5.28 -2.52
CA TRP A 4 24.93 5.53 -2.15
C TRP A 4 24.06 4.29 -2.40
N SER A 5 24.23 3.60 -3.52
CA SER A 5 23.50 2.36 -3.82
C SER A 5 23.76 1.28 -2.78
N ILE A 6 25.01 1.10 -2.36
CA ILE A 6 25.38 0.16 -1.29
C ILE A 6 24.66 0.54 0.01
N ILE A 7 24.73 1.82 0.41
CA ILE A 7 24.06 2.33 1.63
C ILE A 7 22.54 2.09 1.54
N GLY A 8 21.91 2.40 0.42
CA GLY A 8 20.48 2.21 0.21
C GLY A 8 20.05 0.74 0.34
N VAL A 9 20.84 -0.18 -0.23
CA VAL A 9 20.61 -1.62 -0.09
C VAL A 9 20.75 -2.08 1.36
N LEU A 10 21.77 -1.61 2.08
CA LEU A 10 21.97 -1.94 3.50
C LEU A 10 20.81 -1.44 4.38
N ILE A 11 20.30 -0.23 4.13
CA ILE A 11 19.13 0.31 4.83
C ILE A 11 17.88 -0.51 4.51
N THR A 12 17.67 -0.87 3.24
CA THR A 12 16.52 -1.70 2.83
C THR A 12 16.60 -3.09 3.45
N LEU A 13 17.79 -3.70 3.52
CA LEU A 13 18.02 -4.98 4.19
C LEU A 13 17.75 -4.88 5.71
N PHE A 14 18.19 -3.79 6.35
CA PHE A 14 17.87 -3.52 7.75
C PHE A 14 16.35 -3.47 7.99
N VAL A 15 15.62 -2.75 7.14
CA VAL A 15 14.14 -2.68 7.21
C VAL A 15 13.51 -4.05 6.98
N PHE A 16 14.00 -4.84 6.01
CA PHE A 16 13.53 -6.20 5.76
C PHE A 16 13.72 -7.12 6.99
N ILE A 17 14.89 -7.06 7.62
CA ILE A 17 15.17 -7.81 8.85
C ILE A 17 14.27 -7.34 10.00
N SER A 18 14.03 -6.03 10.13
CA SER A 18 13.11 -5.48 11.13
C SER A 18 11.67 -5.99 10.92
N PHE A 19 11.18 -5.94 9.69
CA PHE A 19 9.84 -6.41 9.30
C PHE A 19 9.66 -7.89 9.66
N THR A 20 10.57 -8.76 9.20
CA THR A 20 10.48 -10.22 9.42
C THR A 20 10.61 -10.61 10.88
N ARG A 21 11.45 -9.91 11.67
CA ARG A 21 11.58 -10.14 13.12
C ARG A 21 10.36 -9.69 13.94
N ARG A 22 9.56 -8.77 13.41
CA ARG A 22 8.34 -8.25 14.05
C ARG A 22 7.08 -9.04 13.66
N LEU A 23 7.07 -9.70 12.50
CA LEU A 23 6.01 -10.63 12.13
C LEU A 23 5.84 -11.71 13.21
N GLY A 24 4.59 -11.96 13.60
CA GLY A 24 4.27 -12.87 14.70
C GLY A 24 4.37 -12.29 16.11
N LYS A 25 4.97 -11.10 16.28
CA LYS A 25 5.07 -10.41 17.58
C LYS A 25 4.21 -9.16 17.67
N SER A 26 4.08 -8.44 16.56
CA SER A 26 3.29 -7.22 16.44
C SER A 26 2.75 -7.09 15.02
N ILE A 27 2.00 -6.02 14.72
CA ILE A 27 1.58 -5.69 13.36
C ILE A 27 2.59 -4.70 12.77
N PRO A 28 3.53 -5.13 11.91
CA PRO A 28 4.60 -4.28 11.38
C PRO A 28 4.17 -3.47 10.15
N LEU A 29 3.09 -2.67 10.28
CA LEU A 29 2.57 -1.87 9.16
C LEU A 29 3.55 -0.79 8.70
N LEU A 30 4.27 -0.16 9.65
CA LEU A 30 5.26 0.86 9.31
C LEU A 30 6.48 0.24 8.63
N GLU A 31 6.95 -0.91 9.11
CA GLU A 31 8.06 -1.62 8.47
C GLU A 31 7.67 -2.16 7.11
N LEU A 32 6.41 -2.57 6.90
CA LEU A 32 5.90 -2.91 5.56
C LEU A 32 5.97 -1.71 4.61
N MET A 33 5.49 -0.54 5.05
CA MET A 33 5.54 0.70 4.26
C MET A 33 6.99 1.03 3.87
N LEU A 34 7.90 1.01 4.84
CA LEU A 34 9.33 1.25 4.58
C LEU A 34 9.91 0.19 3.64
N LEU A 35 9.54 -1.08 3.80
CA LEU A 35 10.03 -2.15 2.94
C LEU A 35 9.57 -1.98 1.49
N ILE A 36 8.29 -1.66 1.28
CA ILE A 36 7.76 -1.37 -0.06
C ILE A 36 8.50 -0.17 -0.66
N ALA A 37 8.71 0.89 0.13
CA ALA A 37 9.45 2.07 -0.30
C ALA A 37 10.91 1.76 -0.67
N GLY A 38 11.65 1.01 0.15
CA GLY A 38 13.03 0.61 -0.16
C GLY A 38 13.11 -0.30 -1.39
N LEU A 39 12.16 -1.23 -1.53
CA LEU A 39 12.08 -2.07 -2.73
C LEU A 39 11.80 -1.24 -3.98
N GLN A 40 10.90 -0.25 -3.91
CA GLN A 40 10.49 0.54 -5.08
C GLN A 40 11.41 1.72 -5.42
N TRP A 41 12.03 2.36 -4.43
CA TRP A 41 12.87 3.55 -4.60
C TRP A 41 14.36 3.23 -4.68
N ILE A 42 14.80 2.08 -4.18
CA ILE A 42 16.22 1.67 -4.18
C ILE A 42 16.44 0.42 -5.01
N VAL A 43 15.79 -0.70 -4.66
CA VAL A 43 16.10 -2.00 -5.29
C VAL A 43 15.65 -2.05 -6.74
N GLY A 44 14.42 -1.65 -7.05
CA GLY A 44 13.93 -1.58 -8.44
C GLY A 44 14.82 -0.71 -9.35
N PRO A 45 15.13 0.54 -8.96
CA PRO A 45 16.03 1.40 -9.73
C PRO A 45 17.44 0.84 -9.89
N LEU A 46 17.97 0.20 -8.84
CA LEU A 46 19.27 -0.46 -8.90
C LEU A 46 19.26 -1.60 -9.91
N ILE A 47 18.21 -2.43 -9.92
CA ILE A 47 18.06 -3.48 -10.93
C ILE A 47 18.03 -2.85 -12.32
N GLU A 48 17.25 -1.78 -12.55
CA GLU A 48 17.19 -1.09 -13.84
C GLU A 48 18.54 -0.48 -14.29
N TYR A 49 19.36 0.06 -13.37
CA TYR A 49 20.67 0.59 -13.75
C TYR A 49 21.67 -0.48 -14.21
N TYR A 50 21.58 -1.70 -13.68
CA TYR A 50 22.51 -2.80 -13.99
C TYR A 50 21.94 -3.82 -14.99
N LEU A 51 20.62 -3.90 -15.10
CA LEU A 51 19.85 -4.75 -15.99
C LEU A 51 18.74 -3.89 -16.62
N PRO A 52 19.10 -2.95 -17.52
CA PRO A 52 18.15 -2.02 -18.10
C PRO A 52 17.14 -2.76 -18.97
N SER A 53 15.87 -2.40 -18.78
CA SER A 53 14.81 -2.74 -19.70
C SER A 53 14.93 -1.81 -20.91
N TYR A 54 14.93 -2.35 -22.13
CA TYR A 54 15.04 -1.54 -23.36
C TYR A 54 13.69 -0.91 -23.74
N HIS A 55 12.95 -0.39 -22.76
CA HIS A 55 11.66 0.23 -22.99
C HIS A 55 11.82 1.71 -23.35
N TRP A 56 11.19 2.14 -24.45
CA TRP A 56 11.29 3.51 -24.97
C TRP A 56 10.83 4.63 -24.01
N LYS A 57 10.05 4.26 -22.97
CA LYS A 57 9.51 5.19 -21.95
C LYS A 57 9.92 4.88 -20.51
N TYR A 58 10.25 3.64 -20.18
CA TYR A 58 10.33 3.20 -18.79
C TYR A 58 11.78 2.89 -18.42
N TYR A 59 12.64 3.92 -18.50
CA TYR A 59 14.06 3.83 -18.21
C TYR A 59 14.45 4.90 -17.19
N MET A 60 15.67 4.81 -16.65
CA MET A 60 16.19 5.82 -15.72
C MET A 60 16.66 7.06 -16.49
N TYR A 61 15.98 8.20 -16.30
CA TYR A 61 16.22 9.45 -17.03
C TYR A 61 17.46 10.22 -16.56
N VAL A 62 18.00 9.89 -15.37
CA VAL A 62 19.23 10.48 -14.84
C VAL A 62 20.22 9.38 -14.44
N PRO A 63 21.55 9.67 -14.41
CA PRO A 63 22.56 8.68 -13.99
C PRO A 63 22.35 8.16 -12.56
N GLU A 64 22.85 6.94 -12.27
CA GLU A 64 22.79 6.29 -10.94
C GLU A 64 23.26 7.23 -9.83
N THR A 65 24.37 7.94 -10.06
CA THR A 65 24.96 8.88 -9.11
C THR A 65 24.01 10.03 -8.75
N VAL A 66 23.33 10.61 -9.75
CA VAL A 66 22.39 11.72 -9.56
C VAL A 66 21.15 11.23 -8.80
N TYR A 67 20.58 10.11 -9.21
CA TYR A 67 19.40 9.54 -8.57
C TYR A 67 19.67 9.12 -7.11
N MET A 68 20.69 8.28 -6.91
CA MET A 68 20.97 7.67 -5.61
C MET A 68 21.49 8.68 -4.58
N SER A 69 22.21 9.72 -5.01
CA SER A 69 22.69 10.78 -4.10
C SER A 69 21.57 11.62 -3.48
N TYR A 70 20.37 11.64 -4.06
CA TYR A 70 19.18 12.24 -3.46
C TYR A 70 18.30 11.21 -2.76
N VAL A 71 17.92 10.13 -3.48
CA VAL A 71 16.90 9.19 -3.02
C VAL A 71 17.36 8.42 -1.79
N VAL A 72 18.64 8.01 -1.72
CA VAL A 72 19.15 7.24 -0.59
C VAL A 72 19.16 8.09 0.70
N PRO A 73 19.73 9.31 0.75
CA PRO A 73 19.61 10.17 1.93
C PRO A 73 18.17 10.48 2.34
N ALA A 74 17.30 10.78 1.37
CA ALA A 74 15.90 11.09 1.66
C ALA A 74 15.16 9.89 2.27
N TYR A 75 15.37 8.69 1.71
CA TYR A 75 14.84 7.44 2.27
C TYR A 75 15.47 7.10 3.64
N ALA A 76 16.77 7.30 3.82
CA ALA A 76 17.46 7.08 5.09
C ALA A 76 16.90 7.96 6.22
N VAL A 77 16.71 9.26 5.94
CA VAL A 77 16.12 10.22 6.89
C VAL A 77 14.66 9.87 7.17
N PHE A 78 13.89 9.43 6.17
CA PHE A 78 12.52 8.93 6.36
C PHE A 78 12.47 7.74 7.31
N VAL A 79 13.32 6.72 7.09
CA VAL A 79 13.46 5.54 7.95
C VAL A 79 13.85 5.93 9.37
N ALA A 80 14.88 6.78 9.51
CA ALA A 80 15.39 7.22 10.80
C ALA A 80 14.33 8.02 11.58
N ALA A 81 13.71 9.03 10.95
CA ALA A 81 12.68 9.86 11.57
C ALA A 81 11.48 9.02 12.01
N LEU A 82 11.10 8.01 11.23
CA LEU A 82 10.01 7.11 11.58
C LEU A 82 10.36 6.27 12.82
N PHE A 83 11.50 5.59 12.85
CA PHE A 83 11.88 4.77 14.00
C PHE A 83 12.10 5.61 15.26
N LEU A 84 12.74 6.78 15.13
CA LEU A 84 12.93 7.72 16.25
C LEU A 84 11.59 8.28 16.75
N GLY A 85 10.67 8.63 15.86
CA GLY A 85 9.36 9.20 16.20
C GLY A 85 8.42 8.23 16.90
N VAL A 86 8.53 6.92 16.59
CA VAL A 86 7.83 5.85 17.32
C VAL A 86 8.47 5.65 18.70
N GLY A 87 9.80 5.69 18.76
CA GLY A 87 10.57 5.58 20.00
C GLY A 87 10.32 4.28 20.76
N SER A 88 10.42 4.34 22.09
CA SER A 88 10.17 3.21 22.99
C SER A 88 8.70 2.76 23.04
N SER A 89 7.78 3.54 22.47
CA SER A 89 6.35 3.21 22.40
C SER A 89 6.06 1.91 21.66
N SER A 90 7.00 1.40 20.85
CA SER A 90 6.87 0.08 20.20
C SER A 90 7.03 -1.12 21.15
N ARG A 91 7.34 -0.90 22.44
CA ARG A 91 7.42 -1.94 23.48
C ARG A 91 6.08 -2.22 24.18
N TRP A 92 5.01 -1.53 23.81
CA TRP A 92 3.71 -1.78 24.41
C TRP A 92 3.15 -3.11 23.88
N ASN A 93 2.57 -3.91 24.77
CA ASN A 93 2.02 -5.21 24.43
C ASN A 93 0.52 -5.06 24.23
N ILE A 94 0.03 -5.13 22.99
CA ILE A 94 -1.41 -5.16 22.73
C ILE A 94 -1.89 -6.59 23.02
N PRO A 95 -2.90 -6.78 23.89
CA PRO A 95 -3.43 -8.10 24.19
C PRO A 95 -4.34 -8.59 23.04
N ILE A 96 -3.75 -8.87 21.87
CA ILE A 96 -4.48 -9.27 20.64
C ILE A 96 -5.35 -10.51 20.88
N ALA A 97 -4.92 -11.40 21.78
CA ALA A 97 -5.70 -12.57 22.20
C ALA A 97 -7.10 -12.21 22.73
N ASN A 98 -7.28 -11.02 23.32
CA ASN A 98 -8.57 -10.57 23.84
C ASN A 98 -9.57 -10.22 22.74
N LEU A 99 -9.16 -10.18 21.45
CA LEU A 99 -10.08 -10.06 20.33
C LEU A 99 -11.14 -11.18 20.32
N LYS A 100 -10.83 -12.34 20.92
CA LYS A 100 -11.74 -13.47 21.06
C LYS A 100 -13.07 -13.12 21.73
N HIS A 101 -13.08 -12.12 22.61
CA HIS A 101 -14.28 -11.69 23.34
C HIS A 101 -15.22 -10.82 22.51
N TYR A 102 -14.75 -10.27 21.39
CA TYR A 102 -15.52 -9.35 20.56
C TYR A 102 -16.18 -10.01 19.34
N LYS A 103 -16.46 -11.33 19.41
CA LYS A 103 -17.07 -12.08 18.29
C LYS A 103 -18.37 -11.45 17.76
N LYS A 104 -19.23 -10.93 18.65
CA LYS A 104 -20.49 -10.27 18.27
C LYS A 104 -20.23 -9.00 17.45
N TYR A 105 -19.31 -8.16 17.92
CA TYR A 105 -18.92 -6.94 17.21
C TYR A 105 -18.23 -7.26 15.88
N GLY A 106 -17.35 -8.27 15.84
CA GLY A 106 -16.74 -8.76 14.62
C GLY A 106 -17.76 -9.19 13.57
N LEU A 107 -18.82 -9.90 13.98
CA LEU A 107 -19.91 -10.30 13.08
C LEU A 107 -20.68 -9.09 12.56
N THR A 108 -21.04 -8.14 13.42
CA THR A 108 -21.73 -6.91 12.99
C THR A 108 -20.89 -6.11 12.00
N ILE A 109 -19.59 -5.92 12.28
CA ILE A 109 -18.65 -5.22 11.39
C ILE A 109 -18.56 -5.95 10.04
N PHE A 110 -18.44 -7.28 10.06
CA PHE A 110 -18.39 -8.09 8.86
C PHE A 110 -19.64 -7.91 7.99
N VAL A 111 -20.82 -8.05 8.60
CA VAL A 111 -22.11 -7.92 7.90
C VAL A 111 -22.31 -6.52 7.33
N ILE A 112 -21.94 -5.47 8.05
CA ILE A 112 -21.99 -4.09 7.54
C ILE A 112 -21.13 -3.95 6.28
N GLY A 113 -19.90 -4.48 6.30
CA GLY A 113 -19.01 -4.40 5.15
C GLY A 113 -19.54 -5.18 3.94
N VAL A 114 -20.05 -6.39 4.14
CA VAL A 114 -20.69 -7.19 3.08
C VAL A 114 -21.93 -6.49 2.52
N PHE A 115 -22.76 -5.91 3.39
CA PHE A 115 -23.94 -5.16 2.95
C PHE A 115 -23.57 -3.98 2.06
N PHE A 116 -22.60 -3.16 2.48
CA PHE A 116 -22.12 -2.03 1.68
C PHE A 116 -21.50 -2.46 0.37
N ASP A 117 -20.84 -3.62 0.32
CA ASP A 117 -20.27 -4.18 -0.90
C ASP A 117 -21.33 -4.39 -1.97
N LEU A 118 -22.47 -4.97 -1.57
CA LEU A 118 -23.60 -5.28 -2.46
C LEU A 118 -24.36 -4.04 -2.94
N ILE A 119 -24.39 -2.96 -2.14
CA ILE A 119 -25.15 -1.74 -2.48
C ILE A 119 -24.28 -0.61 -3.05
N SER A 120 -22.94 -0.71 -2.94
CA SER A 120 -22.01 0.38 -3.27
C SER A 120 -22.17 0.90 -4.70
N SER A 121 -22.48 0.02 -5.65
CA SER A 121 -22.72 0.38 -7.07
C SER A 121 -23.96 1.24 -7.29
N ARG A 122 -24.88 1.30 -6.32
CA ARG A 122 -26.12 2.10 -6.37
C ARG A 122 -26.02 3.41 -5.60
N LEU A 123 -24.93 3.65 -4.88
CA LEU A 123 -24.76 4.86 -4.09
C LEU A 123 -24.33 6.04 -4.97
N PRO A 124 -24.76 7.28 -4.64
CA PRO A 124 -24.27 8.48 -5.30
C PRO A 124 -22.74 8.59 -5.22
N GLY A 125 -22.10 9.08 -6.30
CA GLY A 125 -20.64 9.19 -6.36
C GLY A 125 -20.00 10.03 -5.25
N THR A 126 -20.75 10.97 -4.66
CA THR A 126 -20.33 11.75 -3.48
C THR A 126 -20.03 10.88 -2.26
N LEU A 127 -20.74 9.75 -2.11
CA LEU A 127 -20.56 8.76 -1.05
C LEU A 127 -19.56 7.65 -1.43
N GLY A 128 -19.00 7.68 -2.63
CA GLY A 128 -18.14 6.61 -3.14
C GLY A 128 -16.94 6.31 -2.24
N PHE A 129 -16.27 7.33 -1.70
CA PHE A 129 -15.15 7.13 -0.76
C PHE A 129 -15.62 6.55 0.58
N PHE A 130 -16.73 7.04 1.13
CA PHE A 130 -17.30 6.50 2.36
C PHE A 130 -17.67 5.03 2.18
N ALA A 131 -18.38 4.71 1.09
CA ALA A 131 -18.72 3.35 0.72
C ALA A 131 -17.47 2.49 0.59
N PHE A 132 -16.44 2.95 -0.13
CA PHE A 132 -15.16 2.25 -0.26
C PHE A 132 -14.55 1.87 1.10
N ILE A 133 -14.51 2.80 2.07
CA ILE A 133 -13.98 2.49 3.41
C ILE A 133 -14.87 1.47 4.14
N VAL A 134 -16.19 1.64 4.11
CA VAL A 134 -17.12 0.75 4.81
C VAL A 134 -17.16 -0.65 4.19
N VAL A 135 -17.05 -0.78 2.87
CA VAL A 135 -16.91 -2.08 2.18
C VAL A 135 -15.74 -2.88 2.76
N ASN A 136 -14.62 -2.21 3.03
CA ASN A 136 -13.43 -2.83 3.62
C ASN A 136 -13.63 -3.27 5.07
N PHE A 137 -14.73 -2.89 5.75
CA PHE A 137 -15.04 -3.39 7.09
C PHE A 137 -15.26 -4.89 7.10
N LYS A 138 -15.65 -5.51 5.97
CA LYS A 138 -15.74 -6.97 5.87
C LYS A 138 -14.41 -7.64 6.23
N PHE A 139 -13.28 -7.05 5.82
CA PHE A 139 -11.96 -7.57 6.15
C PHE A 139 -11.58 -7.35 7.63
N ALA A 140 -11.89 -6.17 8.19
CA ALA A 140 -11.68 -5.92 9.63
C ALA A 140 -12.54 -6.86 10.50
N GLY A 141 -13.80 -7.07 10.15
CA GLY A 141 -14.70 -8.00 10.80
C GLY A 141 -14.19 -9.44 10.72
N ALA A 142 -13.74 -9.87 9.55
CA ALA A 142 -13.14 -11.19 9.34
C ALA A 142 -11.86 -11.39 10.19
N ILE A 143 -11.02 -10.37 10.32
CA ILE A 143 -9.84 -10.38 11.20
C ILE A 143 -10.27 -10.54 12.67
N ILE A 144 -11.29 -9.83 13.15
CA ILE A 144 -11.77 -9.98 14.53
C ILE A 144 -12.30 -11.41 14.76
N LEU A 145 -13.14 -11.91 13.84
CA LEU A 145 -13.73 -13.25 13.90
C LEU A 145 -12.68 -14.36 13.84
N PHE A 146 -11.54 -14.12 13.18
CA PHE A 146 -10.42 -15.05 13.17
C PHE A 146 -9.87 -15.34 14.56
N PHE A 147 -9.92 -14.40 15.51
CA PHE A 147 -9.48 -14.61 16.89
C PHE A 147 -10.56 -15.22 17.79
N SER A 148 -11.80 -15.37 17.31
CA SER A 148 -12.87 -16.06 18.04
C SER A 148 -12.48 -17.49 18.42
N GLU A 149 -13.02 -18.01 19.52
CA GLU A 149 -12.85 -19.41 19.91
C GLU A 149 -13.64 -20.37 19.00
N ASP A 150 -14.77 -19.90 18.46
CA ASP A 150 -15.65 -20.65 17.56
C ASP A 150 -14.96 -20.99 16.21
N PRO A 151 -14.77 -22.29 15.89
CA PRO A 151 -14.16 -22.72 14.63
C PRO A 151 -14.91 -22.25 13.38
N LYS A 152 -16.24 -22.12 13.42
CA LYS A 152 -17.04 -21.68 12.27
C LYS A 152 -16.76 -20.22 11.94
N LEU A 153 -16.64 -19.36 12.96
CA LEU A 153 -16.32 -17.95 12.78
C LEU A 153 -14.89 -17.73 12.26
N LYS A 154 -13.94 -18.61 12.63
CA LYS A 154 -12.59 -18.58 12.06
C LYS A 154 -12.59 -18.79 10.54
N LYS A 155 -13.51 -19.59 10.00
CA LYS A 155 -13.61 -19.84 8.55
C LYS A 155 -13.96 -18.57 7.75
N VAL A 156 -14.62 -17.59 8.36
CA VAL A 156 -14.96 -16.30 7.71
C VAL A 156 -13.71 -15.56 7.23
N PHE A 157 -12.59 -15.68 7.97
CA PHE A 157 -11.30 -15.14 7.56
C PHE A 157 -10.80 -15.73 6.24
N TYR A 158 -10.78 -17.05 6.14
CA TYR A 158 -10.34 -17.75 4.93
C TYR A 158 -11.33 -17.54 3.77
N PHE A 159 -12.64 -17.51 4.06
CA PHE A 159 -13.66 -17.17 3.06
C PHE A 159 -13.47 -15.76 2.52
N SER A 160 -13.10 -14.79 3.37
CA SER A 160 -12.82 -13.41 2.93
C SER A 160 -11.62 -13.34 1.99
N LEU A 161 -10.60 -14.17 2.22
CA LEU A 161 -9.44 -14.29 1.33
C LEU A 161 -9.83 -14.94 -0.02
N LEU A 162 -10.65 -15.99 0.00
CA LEU A 162 -11.18 -16.62 -1.21
C LEU A 162 -12.07 -15.67 -2.00
N TYR A 163 -12.94 -14.92 -1.32
CA TYR A 163 -13.77 -13.87 -1.92
C TYR A 163 -12.91 -12.79 -2.58
N LEU A 164 -11.85 -12.34 -1.91
CA LEU A 164 -10.91 -11.36 -2.44
C LEU A 164 -10.21 -11.89 -3.71
N PHE A 165 -9.79 -13.16 -3.71
CA PHE A 165 -9.23 -13.82 -4.89
C PHE A 165 -10.24 -13.91 -6.04
N ALA A 166 -11.46 -14.37 -5.77
CA ALA A 166 -12.53 -14.46 -6.78
C ALA A 166 -12.90 -13.08 -7.36
N SER A 167 -12.95 -12.04 -6.53
CA SER A 167 -13.19 -10.66 -6.96
C SER A 167 -12.04 -10.14 -7.85
N ALA A 168 -10.78 -10.43 -7.48
CA ALA A 168 -9.62 -10.04 -8.28
C ALA A 168 -9.61 -10.72 -9.67
N LEU A 169 -9.99 -12.00 -9.73
CA LEU A 169 -10.17 -12.73 -10.99
C LEU A 169 -11.31 -12.12 -11.82
N SER A 170 -12.47 -11.89 -11.21
CA SER A 170 -13.64 -11.36 -11.92
C SER A 170 -13.35 -10.01 -12.60
N ASN A 171 -12.69 -9.10 -11.86
CA ASN A 171 -12.40 -7.74 -12.31
C ASN A 171 -11.05 -7.60 -13.04
N ALA A 172 -10.22 -8.65 -13.07
CA ALA A 172 -8.82 -8.60 -13.53
C ALA A 172 -7.99 -7.48 -12.85
N MET A 173 -8.29 -7.21 -11.57
CA MET A 173 -7.64 -6.20 -10.74
C MET A 173 -7.07 -6.84 -9.47
N PHE A 174 -5.75 -7.03 -9.46
CA PHE A 174 -5.06 -7.83 -8.42
C PHE A 174 -4.38 -7.00 -7.33
N HIS A 175 -4.36 -5.67 -7.43
CA HIS A 175 -3.66 -4.82 -6.46
C HIS A 175 -4.17 -5.06 -5.03
N ASP A 176 -5.49 -5.03 -4.84
CA ASP A 176 -6.10 -5.19 -3.52
C ASP A 176 -5.90 -6.60 -2.98
N LEU A 177 -5.90 -7.62 -3.85
CA LEU A 177 -5.58 -8.99 -3.47
C LEU A 177 -4.20 -9.08 -2.83
N VAL A 178 -3.19 -8.52 -3.47
CA VAL A 178 -1.80 -8.56 -2.99
C VAL A 178 -1.69 -7.88 -1.62
N LEU A 179 -2.19 -6.64 -1.53
CA LEU A 179 -2.03 -5.84 -0.33
C LEU A 179 -2.80 -6.41 0.86
N TRP A 180 -4.06 -6.80 0.66
CA TRP A 180 -4.82 -7.44 1.72
C TRP A 180 -4.25 -8.81 2.09
N SER A 181 -3.75 -9.61 1.15
CA SER A 181 -3.11 -10.90 1.50
C SER A 181 -1.95 -10.70 2.47
N VAL A 182 -1.13 -9.67 2.30
CA VAL A 182 -0.07 -9.31 3.25
C VAL A 182 -0.65 -8.90 4.60
N PHE A 183 -1.71 -8.09 4.64
CA PHE A 183 -2.39 -7.72 5.89
C PHE A 183 -2.99 -8.92 6.62
N PHE A 184 -3.72 -9.79 5.92
CA PHE A 184 -4.25 -11.04 6.45
C PHE A 184 -3.10 -11.91 7.00
N TYR A 185 -1.98 -12.00 6.28
CA TYR A 185 -0.81 -12.73 6.75
C TYR A 185 -0.21 -12.16 8.04
N MET A 186 -0.17 -10.83 8.23
CA MET A 186 0.29 -10.25 9.50
C MET A 186 -0.54 -10.73 10.70
N PHE A 187 -1.87 -10.75 10.58
CA PHE A 187 -2.75 -11.25 11.64
C PHE A 187 -2.67 -12.77 11.82
N TRP A 188 -2.52 -13.51 10.73
CA TRP A 188 -2.27 -14.95 10.76
C TRP A 188 -0.97 -15.26 11.52
N ALA A 189 0.11 -14.55 11.19
CA ALA A 189 1.41 -14.70 11.82
C ALA A 189 1.35 -14.38 13.32
N ILE A 190 0.63 -13.33 13.73
CA ILE A 190 0.46 -13.00 15.15
C ILE A 190 -0.22 -14.13 15.93
N LYS A 191 -1.22 -14.77 15.34
CA LYS A 191 -1.96 -15.85 16.00
C LYS A 191 -1.13 -17.12 16.12
N PHE A 192 -0.47 -17.52 15.03
CA PHE A 192 0.24 -18.81 14.95
C PHE A 192 1.73 -18.73 15.28
N LYS A 193 2.31 -17.53 15.34
CA LYS A 193 3.72 -17.27 15.65
C LYS A 193 4.67 -18.16 14.84
N PRO A 194 4.61 -18.11 13.49
CA PRO A 194 5.47 -18.92 12.64
C PRO A 194 6.94 -18.63 12.94
N SER A 195 7.78 -19.66 12.80
CA SER A 195 9.23 -19.50 12.88
C SER A 195 9.76 -18.58 11.77
N LEU A 196 10.93 -17.97 11.97
CA LEU A 196 11.57 -17.16 10.93
C LEU A 196 11.77 -17.93 9.61
N LYS A 197 12.08 -19.22 9.69
CA LYS A 197 12.19 -20.09 8.51
C LYS A 197 10.87 -20.15 7.73
N GLN A 198 9.75 -20.36 8.42
CA GLN A 198 8.42 -20.37 7.79
C GLN A 198 8.08 -19.01 7.19
N ILE A 199 8.41 -17.91 7.87
CA ILE A 199 8.21 -16.55 7.35
C ILE A 199 8.97 -16.35 6.04
N TYR A 200 10.26 -16.70 5.98
CA TYR A 200 11.05 -16.57 4.76
C TYR A 200 10.51 -17.47 3.63
N ILE A 201 10.11 -18.70 3.92
CA ILE A 201 9.47 -19.59 2.94
C ILE A 201 8.18 -18.96 2.41
N THR A 202 7.33 -18.40 3.28
CA THR A 202 6.08 -17.73 2.84
C THR A 202 6.38 -16.51 1.97
N ILE A 203 7.37 -15.69 2.33
CA ILE A 203 7.77 -14.53 1.52
C ILE A 203 8.29 -14.99 0.15
N LEU A 204 9.11 -16.03 0.08
CA LEU A 204 9.62 -16.58 -1.18
C LEU A 204 8.48 -17.10 -2.08
N ILE A 205 7.55 -17.88 -1.51
CA ILE A 205 6.35 -18.34 -2.23
C ILE A 205 5.52 -17.16 -2.71
N GLY A 206 5.37 -16.12 -1.87
CA GLY A 206 4.66 -14.90 -2.22
C GLY A 206 5.32 -14.15 -3.38
N LEU A 207 6.64 -13.94 -3.32
CA LEU A 207 7.40 -13.28 -4.39
C LEU A 207 7.34 -14.06 -5.71
N PHE A 208 7.48 -15.39 -5.65
CA PHE A 208 7.30 -16.25 -6.82
C PHE A 208 5.90 -16.11 -7.40
N SER A 209 4.86 -16.24 -6.56
CA SER A 209 3.46 -16.11 -6.97
C SER A 209 3.15 -14.72 -7.56
N LEU A 210 3.73 -13.66 -7.00
CA LEU A 210 3.60 -12.31 -7.52
C LEU A 210 4.28 -12.16 -8.87
N SER A 211 5.50 -12.68 -9.04
CA SER A 211 6.21 -12.66 -10.32
C SER A 211 5.39 -13.35 -11.41
N THR A 212 4.92 -14.58 -11.16
CA THR A 212 4.05 -15.33 -12.09
C THR A 212 2.76 -14.56 -12.38
N LEU A 213 2.11 -14.01 -11.35
CA LEU A 213 0.89 -13.23 -11.50
C LEU A 213 1.11 -12.00 -12.40
N GLN A 214 2.25 -11.33 -12.29
CA GLN A 214 2.56 -10.18 -13.15
C GLN A 214 2.73 -10.61 -14.60
N THR A 215 3.48 -11.68 -14.86
CA THR A 215 3.71 -12.22 -16.21
C THR A 215 2.41 -12.56 -16.94
N ILE A 216 1.47 -13.23 -16.25
CA ILE A 216 0.20 -13.64 -16.90
C ILE A 216 -0.83 -12.51 -16.97
N LYS A 217 -0.63 -11.40 -16.26
CA LYS A 217 -1.66 -10.38 -16.03
C LYS A 217 -2.14 -9.73 -17.31
N ALA A 218 -1.23 -9.44 -18.23
CA ALA A 218 -1.54 -8.79 -19.50
C ALA A 218 -2.39 -9.72 -20.38
N ALA A 219 -1.94 -10.96 -20.56
CA ALA A 219 -2.65 -12.01 -21.29
C ALA A 219 -4.02 -12.33 -20.68
N TYR A 220 -4.13 -12.35 -19.35
CA TYR A 220 -5.40 -12.56 -18.67
C TYR A 220 -6.37 -11.40 -18.92
N ARG A 221 -5.90 -10.16 -18.83
CA ARG A 221 -6.74 -8.97 -19.04
C ARG A 221 -7.22 -8.83 -20.47
N SER A 222 -6.37 -9.10 -21.46
CA SER A 222 -6.76 -9.00 -22.86
C SER A 222 -7.95 -9.91 -23.17
N GLN A 223 -7.95 -11.13 -22.62
CA GLN A 223 -9.09 -12.05 -22.78
C GLN A 223 -10.30 -11.63 -21.96
N VAL A 224 -10.13 -11.33 -20.67
CA VAL A 224 -11.27 -11.00 -19.79
C VAL A 224 -11.97 -9.70 -20.21
N TRP A 225 -11.24 -8.68 -20.61
CA TRP A 225 -11.80 -7.40 -21.05
C TRP A 225 -12.38 -7.45 -22.47
N ALA A 226 -11.95 -8.40 -23.30
CA ALA A 226 -12.60 -8.71 -24.58
C ALA A 226 -13.92 -9.47 -24.42
N GLY A 227 -14.39 -9.71 -23.19
CA GLY A 227 -15.69 -10.35 -22.94
C GLY A 227 -15.63 -11.88 -22.89
N TYR A 228 -14.51 -12.47 -22.46
CA TYR A 228 -14.37 -13.92 -22.30
C TYR A 228 -15.55 -14.56 -21.54
N GLY A 229 -16.27 -15.46 -22.23
CA GLY A 229 -17.48 -16.12 -21.72
C GLY A 229 -17.25 -17.46 -21.01
N GLY A 230 -16.00 -17.95 -20.95
CA GLY A 230 -15.64 -19.21 -20.29
C GLY A 230 -15.36 -19.07 -18.79
N ASN A 231 -14.86 -20.14 -18.17
CA ASN A 231 -14.51 -20.13 -16.75
C ASN A 231 -13.21 -19.36 -16.50
N LYS A 232 -13.34 -18.16 -15.89
CA LYS A 232 -12.21 -17.28 -15.56
C LYS A 232 -11.17 -17.88 -14.62
N LEU A 233 -11.55 -18.84 -13.77
CA LEU A 233 -10.60 -19.55 -12.89
C LEU A 233 -9.78 -20.56 -13.69
N GLU A 234 -10.41 -21.28 -14.61
CA GLU A 234 -9.74 -22.23 -15.50
C GLU A 234 -8.75 -21.50 -16.42
N LEU A 235 -9.17 -20.38 -17.02
CA LEU A 235 -8.27 -19.51 -17.80
C LEU A 235 -7.06 -19.06 -16.98
N PHE A 236 -7.30 -18.58 -15.75
CA PHE A 236 -6.21 -18.13 -14.87
C PHE A 236 -5.27 -19.29 -14.51
N ALA A 237 -5.81 -20.45 -14.15
CA ALA A 237 -5.03 -21.62 -13.77
C ALA A 237 -4.21 -22.15 -14.94
N GLY A 238 -4.77 -22.19 -16.15
CA GLY A 238 -4.06 -22.55 -17.38
C GLY A 238 -2.87 -21.64 -17.62
N LEU A 239 -3.10 -20.31 -17.68
CA LEU A 239 -2.01 -19.34 -17.86
C LEU A 239 -0.94 -19.43 -16.77
N PHE A 240 -1.34 -19.70 -15.52
CA PHE A 240 -0.42 -19.84 -14.40
C PHE A 240 0.46 -21.10 -14.51
N VAL A 241 -0.13 -22.23 -14.89
CA VAL A 241 0.61 -23.48 -15.17
C VAL A 241 1.55 -23.27 -16.34
N ASP A 242 1.08 -22.62 -17.40
CA ASP A 242 1.88 -22.34 -18.60
C ASP A 242 3.10 -21.48 -18.27
N ALA A 243 2.93 -20.45 -17.46
CA ALA A 243 4.02 -19.59 -17.01
C ALA A 243 5.05 -20.30 -16.12
N ILE A 244 4.69 -21.40 -15.46
CA ILE A 244 5.61 -22.17 -14.60
C ILE A 244 6.36 -23.26 -15.39
N PHE A 245 5.67 -23.95 -16.30
CA PHE A 245 6.20 -25.16 -16.93
C PHE A 245 6.69 -24.96 -18.37
N PHE A 246 6.19 -23.96 -19.09
CA PHE A 246 6.44 -23.78 -20.53
C PHE A 246 7.18 -22.48 -20.87
N SER A 247 7.78 -21.82 -19.88
CA SER A 247 8.48 -20.52 -20.02
C SER A 247 9.75 -20.53 -20.90
N GLY A 248 10.03 -21.60 -21.66
CA GLY A 248 11.21 -21.75 -22.50
C GLY A 248 10.98 -21.57 -24.01
N SER A 249 9.76 -21.36 -24.50
CA SER A 249 9.48 -21.31 -25.95
C SER A 249 8.83 -20.01 -26.47
N LYS A 250 8.62 -19.02 -25.60
CA LYS A 250 8.08 -17.68 -25.95
C LYS A 250 8.74 -16.55 -25.16
N GLU A 251 10.06 -16.61 -24.98
CA GLU A 251 10.81 -15.55 -24.28
C GLU A 251 10.70 -14.17 -24.97
N GLU A 252 10.39 -14.11 -26.27
CA GLU A 252 10.17 -12.85 -26.98
C GLU A 252 8.83 -12.14 -26.64
N GLU A 253 7.82 -12.88 -26.14
CA GLU A 253 6.52 -12.31 -25.70
C GLU A 253 6.37 -12.26 -24.17
N LEU A 254 7.25 -12.93 -23.42
CA LEU A 254 7.21 -13.05 -21.95
C LEU A 254 8.27 -12.15 -21.30
N SER A 255 8.24 -10.85 -21.62
CA SER A 255 9.28 -9.91 -21.18
C SER A 255 9.33 -9.78 -19.64
N GLY A 256 10.48 -10.13 -19.06
CA GLY A 256 10.85 -9.73 -17.69
C GLY A 256 10.91 -8.21 -17.49
N ASP A 257 10.89 -7.45 -18.59
CA ASP A 257 10.86 -5.99 -18.62
C ASP A 257 9.62 -5.42 -17.88
N GLU A 258 8.43 -6.02 -18.01
CA GLU A 258 7.24 -5.51 -17.33
C GLU A 258 7.32 -5.66 -15.79
N ASN A 259 8.03 -6.67 -15.29
CA ASN A 259 8.19 -6.89 -13.85
C ASN A 259 9.08 -5.83 -13.23
N ASN A 260 10.17 -5.46 -13.91
CA ASN A 260 11.06 -4.43 -13.40
C ASN A 260 10.40 -3.05 -13.39
N VAL A 261 9.66 -2.69 -14.45
CA VAL A 261 8.94 -1.40 -14.55
C VAL A 261 7.94 -1.17 -13.40
N ARG A 262 7.36 -2.23 -12.83
CA ARG A 262 6.40 -2.12 -11.72
C ARG A 262 7.05 -2.10 -10.35
N LEU A 263 8.14 -2.84 -10.18
CA LEU A 263 8.95 -2.74 -8.96
C LEU A 263 9.66 -1.39 -8.92
N ASN A 264 10.17 -0.91 -10.04
CA ASN A 264 10.93 0.33 -10.17
C ASN A 264 9.99 1.55 -10.22
N GLN A 265 9.73 2.19 -9.09
CA GLN A 265 9.12 3.54 -9.10
C GLN A 265 10.15 4.65 -9.35
N GLY A 266 11.44 4.31 -9.38
CA GLY A 266 12.50 5.27 -9.61
C GLY A 266 12.59 5.78 -11.03
N TRP A 267 12.05 5.10 -12.06
CA TRP A 267 12.00 5.70 -13.39
C TRP A 267 11.14 6.97 -13.38
N ILE A 268 10.01 6.98 -12.66
CA ILE A 268 9.16 8.18 -12.48
C ILE A 268 9.95 9.25 -11.73
N ILE A 269 10.52 8.91 -10.57
CA ILE A 269 11.31 9.86 -9.77
C ILE A 269 12.49 10.43 -10.58
N SER A 270 13.15 9.61 -11.39
CA SER A 270 14.23 10.04 -12.26
C SER A 270 13.76 10.98 -13.37
N ALA A 271 12.57 10.75 -13.94
CA ALA A 271 11.95 11.67 -14.90
C ALA A 271 11.66 13.03 -14.26
N ILE A 272 11.24 13.04 -12.98
CA ILE A 272 11.07 14.29 -12.21
C ILE A 272 12.40 15.03 -12.05
N MET A 273 13.48 14.29 -11.77
CA MET A 273 14.82 14.87 -11.62
C MET A 273 15.42 15.37 -12.94
N ASP A 274 14.96 14.85 -14.09
CA ASP A 274 15.33 15.37 -15.40
C ASP A 274 14.48 16.59 -15.81
N GLU A 275 13.17 16.58 -15.51
CA GLU A 275 12.25 17.67 -15.81
C GLU A 275 12.51 18.91 -14.94
N ILE A 276 12.68 18.71 -13.64
CA ILE A 276 12.87 19.76 -12.64
C ILE A 276 14.34 19.72 -12.18
N PRO A 277 15.13 20.80 -12.31
CA PRO A 277 14.72 22.17 -12.67
C PRO A 277 14.92 22.53 -14.14
N ARG A 278 15.28 21.59 -15.02
CA ARG A 278 15.78 21.92 -16.38
C ARG A 278 14.72 22.56 -17.26
N ARG A 279 13.48 22.08 -17.19
CA ARG A 279 12.34 22.49 -18.03
C ARG A 279 11.24 23.16 -17.21
N VAL A 280 11.04 22.71 -15.98
CA VAL A 280 10.09 23.30 -15.03
C VAL A 280 10.84 23.70 -13.76
N ALA A 281 10.61 24.91 -13.27
CA ALA A 281 11.19 25.36 -11.99
C ALA A 281 10.63 24.55 -10.81
N TYR A 282 11.36 24.50 -9.70
CA TYR A 282 10.83 23.90 -8.48
C TYR A 282 9.52 24.56 -8.04
N LEU A 283 8.61 23.76 -7.47
CA LEU A 283 7.24 24.21 -7.16
C LEU A 283 7.09 24.87 -5.77
N ASP A 284 8.18 25.01 -5.02
CA ASP A 284 8.26 25.74 -3.74
C ASP A 284 7.14 25.39 -2.73
N GLY A 285 6.75 24.11 -2.71
CA GLY A 285 5.76 23.57 -1.78
C GLY A 285 4.30 23.74 -2.20
N GLU A 286 4.02 24.17 -3.43
CA GLU A 286 2.66 24.33 -3.98
C GLU A 286 1.81 23.08 -3.76
N THR A 287 2.26 21.91 -4.23
CA THR A 287 1.46 20.67 -4.16
C THR A 287 1.37 20.13 -2.73
N ILE A 288 2.37 20.41 -1.91
CA ILE A 288 2.39 20.02 -0.50
C ILE A 288 1.35 20.81 0.30
N LYS A 289 1.29 22.13 0.08
CA LYS A 289 0.25 22.99 0.66
C LYS A 289 -1.13 22.55 0.20
N GLU A 290 -1.28 22.33 -1.10
CA GLU A 290 -2.54 21.83 -1.67
C GLU A 290 -2.96 20.51 -1.01
N ALA A 291 -2.05 19.55 -0.85
CA ALA A 291 -2.32 18.26 -0.20
C ALA A 291 -2.84 18.45 1.23
N VAL A 292 -2.21 19.32 2.02
CA VAL A 292 -2.64 19.62 3.40
C VAL A 292 -4.04 20.24 3.42
N PHE A 293 -4.28 21.31 2.67
CA PHE A 293 -5.62 21.93 2.59
C PHE A 293 -6.68 20.96 2.07
N ALA A 294 -6.33 20.19 1.03
CA ALA A 294 -7.19 19.22 0.38
C ALA A 294 -7.64 18.09 1.33
N SER A 295 -6.79 17.69 2.26
CA SER A 295 -7.04 16.59 3.19
C SER A 295 -7.91 17.01 4.38
N LEU A 296 -7.82 18.27 4.81
CA LEU A 296 -8.53 18.81 5.98
C LEU A 296 -9.92 19.35 5.63
N LEU A 297 -10.11 19.87 4.41
CA LEU A 297 -11.37 20.51 4.01
C LEU A 297 -12.42 19.49 3.53
N PRO A 298 -13.64 19.49 4.12
CA PRO A 298 -14.79 18.79 3.58
C PRO A 298 -15.12 19.24 2.14
N ARG A 299 -15.49 18.31 1.26
CA ARG A 299 -15.75 18.60 -0.17
C ARG A 299 -16.80 19.68 -0.42
N PHE A 300 -17.78 19.87 0.48
CA PHE A 300 -18.80 20.90 0.32
C PHE A 300 -18.26 22.34 0.48
N LEU A 301 -17.08 22.51 1.11
CA LEU A 301 -16.42 23.81 1.23
C LEU A 301 -15.47 24.11 0.05
N ASN A 302 -15.29 23.16 -0.88
CA ASN A 302 -14.48 23.38 -2.08
C ASN A 302 -15.06 22.57 -3.27
N PRO A 303 -16.12 23.07 -3.92
CA PRO A 303 -16.79 22.42 -5.06
C PRO A 303 -15.93 22.41 -6.32
N ASP A 304 -15.15 23.47 -6.55
CA ASP A 304 -14.33 23.71 -7.75
C ASP A 304 -12.97 23.01 -7.72
N LYS A 305 -12.81 22.04 -6.81
CA LYS A 305 -11.55 21.33 -6.66
C LYS A 305 -11.21 20.67 -7.99
N LYS A 306 -10.15 21.16 -8.65
CA LYS A 306 -9.45 20.40 -9.69
C LYS A 306 -9.30 18.96 -9.22
N GLN A 307 -9.30 18.00 -10.14
CA GLN A 307 -8.89 16.64 -9.79
C GLN A 307 -7.42 16.68 -9.33
N ALA A 308 -7.21 17.01 -8.05
CA ALA A 308 -5.91 17.15 -7.44
C ALA A 308 -5.31 15.75 -7.33
N GLY A 309 -4.23 15.52 -8.07
CA GLY A 309 -3.55 14.23 -8.15
C GLY A 309 -3.73 13.51 -9.48
N GLY A 310 -2.82 12.59 -9.74
CA GLY A 310 -2.82 11.73 -10.92
C GLY A 310 -2.21 12.40 -12.14
N ARG A 311 -2.94 12.41 -13.26
CA ARG A 311 -2.41 12.70 -14.60
C ARG A 311 -1.84 14.10 -14.76
N GLU A 312 -2.50 15.15 -14.24
CA GLU A 312 -2.02 16.54 -14.35
C GLU A 312 -0.69 16.71 -13.61
N ASN A 313 -0.62 16.24 -12.36
CA ASN A 313 0.62 16.24 -11.57
C ASN A 313 1.70 15.39 -12.23
N PHE A 314 1.36 14.20 -12.72
CA PHE A 314 2.32 13.34 -13.41
C PHE A 314 2.98 14.06 -14.58
N THR A 315 2.19 14.67 -15.46
CA THR A 315 2.73 15.41 -16.61
C THR A 315 3.49 16.67 -16.17
N LYS A 316 2.99 17.42 -15.19
CA LYS A 316 3.67 18.61 -14.64
C LYS A 316 5.04 18.28 -14.05
N PHE A 317 5.17 17.15 -13.37
CA PHE A 317 6.42 16.77 -12.69
C PHE A 317 7.39 16.02 -13.58
N THR A 318 6.92 15.21 -14.53
CA THR A 318 7.79 14.34 -15.34
C THR A 318 8.00 14.83 -16.77
N GLY A 319 7.18 15.76 -17.26
CA GLY A 319 7.11 16.13 -18.68
C GLY A 319 6.47 15.05 -19.57
N LEU A 320 6.07 13.90 -19.01
CA LEU A 320 5.58 12.76 -19.77
C LEU A 320 4.04 12.76 -19.87
N GLN A 321 3.55 12.44 -21.07
CA GLN A 321 2.12 12.24 -21.29
C GLN A 321 1.72 10.79 -20.99
N LEU A 322 0.51 10.61 -20.45
CA LEU A 322 -0.08 9.29 -20.22
C LEU A 322 -1.10 8.96 -21.33
N GLY A 323 -1.39 7.68 -21.58
CA GLY A 323 -2.50 7.29 -22.47
C GLY A 323 -3.86 7.61 -21.83
N GLU A 324 -4.92 7.79 -22.62
CA GLU A 324 -6.27 8.02 -22.08
C GLU A 324 -6.67 6.93 -21.07
N GLY A 325 -7.29 7.31 -19.96
CA GLY A 325 -7.65 6.40 -18.87
C GLY A 325 -6.50 5.91 -17.97
N THR A 326 -5.25 6.31 -18.25
CA THR A 326 -4.09 5.95 -17.41
C THR A 326 -3.74 7.07 -16.43
N SER A 327 -3.55 6.71 -15.16
CA SER A 327 -3.07 7.59 -14.10
C SER A 327 -1.91 6.92 -13.36
N MET A 328 -0.84 7.66 -13.10
CA MET A 328 0.33 7.21 -12.35
C MET A 328 0.62 8.23 -11.24
N GLY A 329 1.07 7.75 -10.08
CA GLY A 329 1.51 8.63 -9.00
C GLY A 329 2.95 9.06 -9.20
N ILE A 330 3.33 10.19 -8.62
CA ILE A 330 4.68 10.77 -8.72
C ILE A 330 5.61 10.38 -7.55
N SER A 331 5.12 9.55 -6.63
CA SER A 331 5.75 9.22 -5.35
C SER A 331 6.00 10.44 -4.43
N ILE A 332 5.80 10.28 -3.12
CA ILE A 332 6.08 11.35 -2.14
C ILE A 332 7.55 11.81 -2.21
N ILE A 333 8.50 10.90 -2.44
CA ILE A 333 9.93 11.26 -2.51
C ILE A 333 10.28 12.05 -3.79
N GLY A 334 9.59 11.75 -4.90
CA GLY A 334 9.71 12.51 -6.15
C GLY A 334 9.03 13.87 -6.05
N GLU A 335 7.84 13.91 -5.45
CA GLU A 335 7.11 15.15 -5.15
C GLU A 335 7.93 16.08 -4.24
N ALA A 336 8.57 15.54 -3.20
CA ALA A 336 9.45 16.27 -2.29
C ALA A 336 10.63 16.92 -3.02
N TYR A 337 11.23 16.19 -3.98
CA TYR A 337 12.30 16.73 -4.82
C TYR A 337 11.80 17.90 -5.68
N GLY A 338 10.69 17.67 -6.41
CA GLY A 338 10.12 18.67 -7.32
C GLY A 338 9.66 19.95 -6.61
N ASN A 339 9.28 19.86 -5.33
CA ASN A 339 8.93 21.03 -4.53
C ASN A 339 10.13 21.72 -3.87
N TYR A 340 11.09 20.97 -3.33
CA TYR A 340 12.05 21.51 -2.36
C TYR A 340 13.52 21.22 -2.69
N LYS A 341 13.82 20.80 -3.92
CA LYS A 341 15.18 20.45 -4.35
C LYS A 341 15.75 19.29 -3.51
N ILE A 342 17.06 19.07 -3.58
CA ILE A 342 17.74 17.96 -2.90
C ILE A 342 17.62 18.09 -1.37
N VAL A 343 18.17 19.15 -0.79
CA VAL A 343 18.25 19.31 0.69
C VAL A 343 16.86 19.45 1.31
N GLY A 344 16.01 20.30 0.72
CA GLY A 344 14.65 20.49 1.22
C GLY A 344 13.78 19.25 1.05
N GLY A 345 13.97 18.48 -0.03
CA GLY A 345 13.29 17.20 -0.24
C GLY A 345 13.68 16.16 0.82
N ILE A 346 14.97 16.04 1.15
CA ILE A 346 15.47 15.17 2.23
C ILE A 346 14.86 15.56 3.58
N LEU A 347 14.86 16.86 3.91
CA LEU A 347 14.28 17.37 5.15
C LEU A 347 12.77 17.11 5.21
N PHE A 348 12.06 17.31 4.10
CA PHE A 348 10.63 17.03 3.99
C PHE A 348 10.33 15.55 4.25
N MET A 349 11.13 14.64 3.69
CA MET A 349 10.97 13.20 3.95
C MET A 349 11.17 12.83 5.44
N GLY A 350 12.04 13.55 6.14
CA GLY A 350 12.15 13.46 7.61
C GLY A 350 10.91 13.93 8.34
N ILE A 351 10.36 15.09 7.95
CA ILE A 351 9.11 15.63 8.51
C ILE A 351 7.95 14.65 8.28
N TRP A 352 7.85 14.10 7.07
CA TRP A 352 6.84 13.11 6.72
C TRP A 352 6.99 11.83 7.55
N GLY A 353 8.21 11.29 7.68
CA GLY A 353 8.48 10.12 8.53
C GLY A 353 8.11 10.34 9.99
N PHE A 354 8.46 11.50 10.53
CA PHE A 354 8.09 11.87 11.89
C PHE A 354 6.57 12.01 12.04
N PHE A 355 5.89 12.67 11.11
CA PHE A 355 4.42 12.78 11.11
C PHE A 355 3.75 11.41 11.14
N VAL A 356 4.12 10.50 10.23
CA VAL A 356 3.57 9.13 10.18
C VAL A 356 3.84 8.38 11.48
N ALA A 357 5.03 8.53 12.07
CA ALA A 357 5.36 7.91 13.34
C ALA A 357 4.51 8.45 14.50
N ARG A 358 4.31 9.77 14.61
CA ARG A 358 3.45 10.37 15.64
C ARG A 358 1.99 9.96 15.45
N TYR A 359 1.54 9.88 14.21
CA TYR A 359 0.21 9.41 13.87
C TYR A 359 -0.02 7.94 14.25
N TRP A 360 0.98 7.09 13.99
CA TRP A 360 0.97 5.69 14.42
C TRP A 360 0.89 5.58 15.94
N VAL A 361 1.72 6.33 16.68
CA VAL A 361 1.67 6.37 18.15
C VAL A 361 0.29 6.83 18.66
N PHE A 362 -0.33 7.81 18.00
CA PHE A 362 -1.70 8.23 18.32
C PHE A 362 -2.70 7.09 18.14
N LEU A 363 -2.73 6.43 16.98
CA LEU A 363 -3.65 5.31 16.73
C LEU A 363 -3.40 4.14 17.68
N TYR A 364 -2.15 3.83 17.96
CA TYR A 364 -1.76 2.76 18.88
C TYR A 364 -2.24 3.05 20.31
N LYS A 365 -2.16 4.29 20.80
CA LYS A 365 -2.77 4.68 22.09
C LYS A 365 -4.29 4.50 22.09
N LYS A 366 -4.95 4.70 20.95
CA LYS A 366 -6.39 4.46 20.81
C LYS A 366 -6.73 2.97 20.78
N THR A 367 -5.87 2.11 20.21
CA THR A 367 -6.08 0.65 20.23
C THR A 367 -6.02 0.07 21.64
N GLN A 368 -5.27 0.68 22.56
CA GLN A 368 -5.26 0.27 23.97
C GLN A 368 -6.61 0.52 24.67
N LYS A 369 -7.36 1.54 24.24
CA LYS A 369 -8.69 1.86 24.78
C LYS A 369 -9.82 1.12 24.05
N ASN A 370 -9.58 0.72 22.81
CA ASN A 370 -10.51 -0.02 21.98
C ASN A 370 -9.73 -1.00 21.10
N LEU A 371 -9.68 -2.26 21.54
CA LEU A 371 -8.90 -3.30 20.86
C LEU A 371 -9.39 -3.57 19.43
N LEU A 372 -10.68 -3.36 19.14
CA LEU A 372 -11.26 -3.56 17.81
C LEU A 372 -10.55 -2.71 16.75
N LEU A 373 -10.09 -1.50 17.11
CA LEU A 373 -9.42 -0.58 16.20
C LEU A 373 -8.17 -1.21 15.56
N LEU A 374 -7.57 -2.21 16.20
CA LEU A 374 -6.43 -2.96 15.67
C LEU A 374 -6.73 -3.56 14.29
N ALA A 375 -7.93 -4.12 14.10
CA ALA A 375 -8.35 -4.74 12.84
C ALA A 375 -8.64 -3.72 11.72
N PHE A 376 -8.77 -2.43 12.08
CA PHE A 376 -9.01 -1.33 11.13
C PHE A 376 -7.73 -0.60 10.72
N LEU A 377 -6.59 -0.83 11.39
CA LEU A 377 -5.32 -0.22 11.00
C LEU A 377 -4.95 -0.47 9.53
N PRO A 378 -5.13 -1.67 8.95
CA PRO A 378 -4.89 -1.88 7.52
C PRO A 378 -5.72 -0.98 6.61
N ILE A 379 -6.97 -0.70 6.99
CA ILE A 379 -7.87 0.18 6.22
C ILE A 379 -7.36 1.62 6.25
N ILE A 380 -6.97 2.10 7.44
CA ILE A 380 -6.43 3.46 7.61
C ILE A 380 -5.11 3.63 6.83
N PHE A 381 -4.25 2.61 6.83
CA PHE A 381 -2.95 2.63 6.17
C PHE A 381 -2.96 2.17 4.70
N LEU A 382 -4.12 1.86 4.14
CA LEU A 382 -4.24 1.21 2.82
C LEU A 382 -3.51 1.95 1.68
N GLN A 383 -3.55 3.29 1.66
CA GLN A 383 -2.76 4.09 0.71
C GLN A 383 -1.40 4.52 1.28
N VAL A 384 -1.26 4.59 2.61
CA VAL A 384 -0.02 5.05 3.27
C VAL A 384 1.13 4.07 3.06
N VAL A 385 0.84 2.77 2.99
CA VAL A 385 1.87 1.73 2.75
C VAL A 385 2.44 1.74 1.34
N LYS A 386 1.83 2.47 0.40
CA LYS A 386 2.26 2.51 -0.99
C LYS A 386 3.33 3.58 -1.20
N ALA A 387 4.37 3.24 -1.95
CA ALA A 387 5.47 4.16 -2.22
C ALA A 387 5.38 4.83 -3.60
N GLU A 388 4.39 4.46 -4.43
CA GLU A 388 4.17 4.98 -5.78
C GLU A 388 3.25 6.22 -5.83
N THR A 389 2.50 6.49 -4.76
CA THR A 389 1.49 7.56 -4.73
C THR A 389 2.04 8.88 -4.19
N GLU A 390 1.43 9.97 -4.61
CA GLU A 390 1.69 11.35 -4.17
C GLU A 390 1.03 11.70 -2.82
N LEU A 391 1.51 12.77 -2.18
CA LEU A 391 1.13 13.14 -0.82
C LEU A 391 -0.37 13.43 -0.69
N VAL A 392 -0.97 14.09 -1.69
CA VAL A 392 -2.41 14.42 -1.64
C VAL A 392 -3.28 13.17 -1.59
N VAL A 393 -2.92 12.09 -2.30
CA VAL A 393 -3.67 10.82 -2.27
C VAL A 393 -3.51 10.15 -0.91
N VAL A 394 -2.27 10.07 -0.41
CA VAL A 394 -1.95 9.42 0.85
C VAL A 394 -2.60 10.14 2.04
N LEU A 395 -2.46 11.47 2.11
CA LEU A 395 -2.97 12.27 3.22
C LEU A 395 -4.51 12.34 3.20
N ASN A 396 -5.13 12.49 2.02
CA ASN A 396 -6.59 12.40 1.90
C ASN A 396 -7.13 11.08 2.41
N HIS A 397 -6.53 9.96 1.99
CA HIS A 397 -6.96 8.64 2.44
C HIS A 397 -6.78 8.50 3.95
N LEU A 398 -5.59 8.83 4.47
CA LEU A 398 -5.27 8.70 5.89
C LEU A 398 -6.27 9.46 6.78
N VAL A 399 -6.52 10.74 6.47
CA VAL A 399 -7.43 11.59 7.24
C VAL A 399 -8.86 11.08 7.12
N LYS A 400 -9.37 10.86 5.90
CA LYS A 400 -10.77 10.50 5.69
C LYS A 400 -11.09 9.08 6.18
N ALA A 401 -10.21 8.11 5.95
CA ALA A 401 -10.37 6.76 6.49
C ALA A 401 -10.41 6.80 8.02
N THR A 402 -9.57 7.62 8.65
CA THR A 402 -9.60 7.81 10.10
C THR A 402 -10.91 8.42 10.56
N ILE A 403 -11.40 9.47 9.91
CA ILE A 403 -12.71 10.08 10.24
C ILE A 403 -13.81 9.03 10.17
N VAL A 404 -13.89 8.27 9.08
CA VAL A 404 -14.93 7.24 8.90
C VAL A 404 -14.84 6.15 9.98
N VAL A 405 -13.65 5.64 10.27
CA VAL A 405 -13.45 4.59 11.28
C VAL A 405 -13.80 5.10 12.69
N PHE A 406 -13.37 6.31 13.05
CA PHE A 406 -13.68 6.87 14.37
C PHE A 406 -15.15 7.27 14.49
N LEU A 407 -15.77 7.78 13.42
CA LEU A 407 -17.20 8.06 13.37
C LEU A 407 -18.00 6.77 13.57
N PHE A 408 -17.59 5.66 12.95
CA PHE A 408 -18.21 4.36 13.16
C PHE A 408 -18.14 3.93 14.63
N PHE A 409 -16.97 4.00 15.28
CA PHE A 409 -16.85 3.63 16.69
C PHE A 409 -17.63 4.58 17.61
N TRP A 410 -17.66 5.87 17.30
CA TRP A 410 -18.49 6.82 18.04
C TRP A 410 -19.98 6.47 17.91
N ALA A 411 -20.46 6.20 16.70
CA ALA A 411 -21.85 5.82 16.44
C ALA A 411 -22.20 4.48 17.08
N ALA A 412 -21.31 3.48 17.00
CA ALA A 412 -21.51 2.18 17.63
C ALA A 412 -21.58 2.29 19.17
N LYS A 413 -20.78 3.16 19.79
CA LYS A 413 -20.90 3.43 21.22
C LYS A 413 -22.21 4.14 21.55
N ARG A 414 -22.60 5.16 20.78
CA ARG A 414 -23.76 6.01 21.06
C ARG A 414 -25.10 5.33 20.80
N PHE A 415 -25.22 4.60 19.70
CA PHE A 415 -26.48 4.03 19.22
C PHE A 415 -26.58 2.53 19.44
N LEU A 416 -25.46 1.79 19.41
CA LEU A 416 -25.43 0.34 19.63
C LEU A 416 -24.96 -0.05 21.02
N HIS A 417 -24.63 0.92 21.89
CA HIS A 417 -24.18 0.72 23.26
C HIS A 417 -22.97 -0.24 23.38
N TRP A 418 -22.04 -0.20 22.42
CA TRP A 418 -20.86 -1.06 22.46
C TRP A 418 -19.93 -0.70 23.62
N ASN A 419 -19.48 -1.72 24.36
CA ASN A 419 -18.49 -1.57 25.42
C ASN A 419 -17.12 -2.05 24.92
N TYR A 420 -16.12 -1.17 25.04
CA TYR A 420 -14.77 -1.42 24.54
C TYR A 420 -13.80 -1.84 25.63
N THR A 421 -14.14 -1.69 26.91
CA THR A 421 -13.34 -2.16 28.03
C THR A 421 -13.71 -3.61 28.33
N TYR A 422 -12.69 -4.46 28.27
CA TYR A 422 -12.76 -5.81 28.81
C TYR A 422 -12.31 -5.72 30.27
N GLU A 423 -13.28 -5.63 31.19
CA GLU A 423 -13.09 -5.99 32.61
C GLU A 423 -13.55 -7.42 32.81
#